data_AF-A0AAD5RFG7-F1
#
_entry.id   AF-A0AAD5RFG7-F1
#
_cell.length_a   1.000
_cell.length_b   1.000
_cell.length_c   1.000
_cell.angle_alpha   90.00
_cell.angle_beta   90.00
_cell.angle_gamma   90.00
#
_symmetry.space_group_name_H-M   'P 1'
#
loop_
_entity.id
_entity.type
_entity.pdbx_description
1 polymer ?
#
loop_
_entity_poly.entity_id
_entity_poly.type
_entity_poly.pdbx_seq_one_letter_code
_entity_poly.pdbx_strand_id
1 'polypeptide(L)'
;MDQSVIKVPVDVLSNNQPFPRFPHPEVIGEFKMTRDRRVVPGREGAKYLYDDALADGGAVYFDLNKGFETFEDLIDDDKMDLLLDWIVSQAPPGASLKEVLRNADFVCRRGSLVRIASTVFCRDDTWEVVAARVKGVIFLCERETEFWRQKT
;
A
#
# COMPACT_ATOMS: atom_id res chain seq x y z
N MET A 1 21.95 16.70 -16.51
CA MET A 1 21.50 17.25 -15.22
C MET A 1 22.23 16.48 -14.14
N ASP A 2 23.05 17.18 -13.36
CA ASP A 2 23.75 16.60 -12.22
C ASP A 2 22.71 16.22 -11.16
N GLN A 3 22.34 14.93 -11.10
CA GLN A 3 21.49 14.44 -10.02
C GLN A 3 22.40 14.21 -8.82
N SER A 4 22.49 15.21 -7.95
CA SER A 4 23.16 15.05 -6.67
C SER A 4 22.48 13.90 -5.91
N VAL A 5 23.25 12.83 -5.69
CA VAL A 5 22.76 11.67 -4.95
C VAL A 5 22.71 12.03 -3.48
N ILE A 6 21.50 12.19 -2.94
CA ILE A 6 21.29 12.31 -1.50
C ILE A 6 21.39 10.92 -0.90
N LYS A 7 22.32 10.74 0.04
CA LYS A 7 22.44 9.51 0.83
C LYS A 7 21.81 9.73 2.20
N VAL A 8 20.84 8.89 2.54
CA VAL A 8 20.17 8.91 3.84
C VAL A 8 20.69 7.72 4.67
N PRO A 9 21.19 7.92 5.89
CA PRO A 9 21.62 6.81 6.74
C PRO A 9 20.43 5.97 7.19
N VAL A 10 20.52 4.67 7.00
CA VAL A 10 19.48 3.69 7.37
C VAL A 10 19.92 2.76 8.50
N ASP A 11 20.92 3.15 9.29
CA ASP A 11 21.33 2.37 10.45
C ASP A 11 20.51 2.73 11.69
N VAL A 12 20.41 1.78 12.63
CA VAL A 12 19.61 1.91 13.85
C VAL A 12 20.12 3.07 14.71
N LEU A 13 21.44 3.27 14.81
CA LEU A 13 22.02 4.26 15.70
C LEU A 13 21.69 5.69 15.24
N SER A 14 21.85 5.97 13.95
CA SER A 14 21.50 7.26 13.35
C SER A 14 20.00 7.57 13.45
N ASN A 15 19.15 6.54 13.51
CA ASN A 15 17.69 6.68 13.58
C ASN A 15 17.11 6.43 15.00
N ASN A 16 17.94 6.24 16.02
CA ASN A 16 17.51 6.04 17.42
C ASN A 16 17.15 7.37 18.11
N GLN A 17 16.17 8.07 17.54
CA GLN A 17 15.66 9.35 18.03
C GLN A 17 14.34 9.13 18.78
N PRO A 18 13.86 10.13 19.56
CA PRO A 18 12.53 10.07 20.15
C PRO A 18 11.46 9.77 19.10
N PHE A 19 10.44 8.99 19.49
CA PHE A 19 9.37 8.62 18.58
C PHE A 19 8.71 9.88 17.98
N PRO A 20 8.60 9.99 16.65
CA PRO A 20 8.09 11.19 16.01
C PRO A 20 6.58 11.34 16.27
N ARG A 21 6.05 12.54 16.04
CA ARG A 21 4.59 12.71 16.00
C ARG A 21 4.03 11.88 14.86
N PHE A 22 3.23 10.86 15.20
CA PHE A 22 2.49 10.06 14.25
C PHE A 22 0.99 10.22 14.51
N PRO A 23 0.27 11.01 13.70
CA PRO A 23 -1.14 11.27 13.93
C PRO A 23 -1.96 9.97 13.80
N HIS A 24 -3.08 9.91 14.52
CA HIS A 24 -4.02 8.81 14.36
C HIS A 24 -4.51 8.77 12.90
N PRO A 25 -4.46 7.62 12.22
CA PRO A 25 -4.94 7.50 10.85
C PRO A 25 -6.44 7.85 10.74
N GLU A 26 -6.82 8.57 9.71
CA GLU A 26 -8.22 8.85 9.36
C GLU A 26 -8.59 8.08 8.10
N VAL A 27 -9.76 7.43 8.11
CA VAL A 27 -10.31 6.78 6.92
C VAL A 27 -11.04 7.82 6.08
N ILE A 28 -10.46 8.18 4.94
CA ILE A 28 -11.04 9.17 4.01
C ILE A 28 -12.00 8.56 2.99
N GLY A 29 -11.99 7.23 2.87
CA GLY A 29 -12.90 6.47 2.02
C GLY A 29 -12.44 5.03 1.84
N GLU A 30 -13.33 4.23 1.26
CA GLU A 30 -13.16 2.80 1.07
C GLU A 30 -13.67 2.41 -0.31
N PHE A 31 -13.06 1.40 -0.91
CA PHE A 31 -13.49 0.84 -2.19
C PHE A 31 -13.24 -0.66 -2.24
N LYS A 32 -13.99 -1.34 -3.11
CA LYS A 32 -13.73 -2.73 -3.49
C LYS A 32 -13.22 -2.79 -4.92
N MET A 33 -12.40 -3.79 -5.19
CA MET A 33 -12.07 -4.21 -6.55
C MET A 33 -13.02 -5.32 -6.97
N THR A 34 -13.68 -5.18 -8.12
CA THR A 34 -14.48 -6.25 -8.72
C THR A 34 -13.59 -7.27 -9.41
N ARG A 35 -14.15 -8.45 -9.76
CA ARG A 35 -13.45 -9.46 -10.57
C ARG A 35 -12.92 -8.89 -11.89
N ASP A 36 -13.67 -7.98 -12.51
CA ASP A 36 -13.28 -7.27 -13.74
C ASP A 36 -12.32 -6.07 -13.52
N ARG A 37 -11.65 -6.01 -12.36
CA ARG A 37 -10.71 -4.94 -11.96
C ARG A 37 -11.28 -3.53 -12.03
N ARG A 38 -12.51 -3.34 -11.56
CA ARG A 38 -13.12 -2.03 -11.42
C ARG A 38 -13.17 -1.62 -9.97
N VAL A 39 -12.87 -0.34 -9.73
CA VAL A 39 -13.07 0.29 -8.43
C VAL A 39 -14.55 0.59 -8.25
N VAL A 40 -15.14 0.04 -7.20
CA VAL A 40 -16.50 0.37 -6.77
C VAL A 40 -16.43 0.97 -5.37
N PRO A 41 -16.96 2.19 -5.14
CA PRO A 41 -16.96 2.81 -3.82
C PRO A 41 -17.69 1.97 -2.78
N GLY A 42 -17.21 2.03 -1.54
CA GLY A 42 -17.83 1.40 -0.38
C GLY A 42 -17.16 0.10 0.07
N ARG A 43 -17.81 -0.57 1.02
CA ARG A 43 -17.25 -1.67 1.81
C ARG A 43 -17.89 -3.03 1.54
N GLU A 44 -18.64 -3.17 0.47
CA GLU A 44 -19.43 -4.40 0.24
C GLU A 44 -18.55 -5.66 0.14
N GLY A 45 -17.28 -5.53 -0.25
CA GLY A 45 -16.31 -6.64 -0.24
C GLY A 45 -15.61 -6.89 1.10
N ALA A 46 -15.85 -6.07 2.12
CA ALA A 46 -15.23 -6.23 3.43
C ALA A 46 -15.80 -7.48 4.12
N LYS A 47 -14.91 -8.35 4.58
CA LYS A 47 -15.27 -9.53 5.38
C LYS A 47 -15.25 -9.16 6.86
N TYR A 48 -16.06 -9.86 7.63
CA TYR A 48 -16.09 -9.74 9.09
C TYR A 48 -15.28 -10.87 9.71
N LEU A 49 -14.67 -10.59 10.86
CA LEU A 49 -14.10 -11.65 11.68
C LEU A 49 -15.25 -12.56 12.12
N TYR A 50 -15.10 -13.87 11.87
CA TYR A 50 -16.08 -14.85 12.29
C TYR A 50 -15.69 -15.38 13.68
N ASP A 51 -16.17 -14.71 14.72
CA ASP A 51 -15.76 -14.95 16.11
C ASP A 51 -16.03 -16.39 16.59
N ASP A 52 -17.07 -17.04 16.07
CA ASP A 52 -17.37 -18.45 16.39
C ASP A 52 -16.21 -19.39 16.01
N ALA A 53 -15.41 -19.05 14.98
CA ALA A 53 -14.22 -19.82 14.63
C ALA A 53 -13.13 -19.78 15.72
N LEU A 54 -13.27 -18.90 16.72
CA LEU A 54 -12.35 -18.73 17.84
C LEU A 54 -12.94 -19.27 19.16
N ALA A 55 -14.19 -19.77 19.16
CA ALA A 55 -14.92 -20.15 20.36
C ALA A 55 -14.23 -21.24 21.19
N ASP A 56 -13.51 -22.17 20.55
CA ASP A 56 -12.78 -23.27 21.20
C ASP A 56 -11.37 -22.86 21.64
N GLY A 57 -11.24 -21.69 22.27
CA GLY A 57 -9.95 -21.17 22.75
C GLY A 57 -8.93 -20.90 21.64
N GLY A 58 -9.40 -20.69 20.40
CA GLY A 58 -8.55 -20.46 19.22
C GLY A 58 -7.90 -21.71 18.64
N ALA A 59 -8.28 -22.92 19.05
CA ALA A 59 -7.82 -24.14 18.40
C ALA A 59 -8.38 -24.23 16.97
N VAL A 60 -7.51 -24.06 15.97
CA VAL A 60 -7.88 -24.06 14.55
C VAL A 60 -7.18 -25.18 13.80
N TYR A 61 -7.93 -25.90 12.98
CA TYR A 61 -7.45 -27.02 12.16
C TYR A 61 -7.79 -26.79 10.67
N PHE A 62 -7.45 -25.61 10.16
CA PHE A 62 -7.74 -25.25 8.77
C PHE A 62 -6.81 -26.00 7.82
N ASP A 63 -7.38 -26.77 6.89
CA ASP A 63 -6.66 -27.30 5.74
C ASP A 63 -6.53 -26.22 4.67
N LEU A 64 -5.34 -25.65 4.53
CA LEU A 64 -5.04 -24.58 3.58
C LEU A 64 -4.91 -25.07 2.13
N ASN A 65 -4.90 -26.39 1.89
CA ASN A 65 -4.87 -26.94 0.53
C ASN A 65 -6.27 -27.06 -0.08
N LYS A 66 -7.33 -26.99 0.73
CA LYS A 66 -8.71 -27.16 0.25
C LYS A 66 -9.10 -26.02 -0.70
N GLY A 67 -9.45 -26.36 -1.94
CA GLY A 67 -9.87 -25.41 -2.98
C GLY A 67 -8.73 -24.87 -3.84
N PHE A 68 -7.49 -25.37 -3.66
CA PHE A 68 -6.33 -24.99 -4.45
C PHE A 68 -6.54 -25.25 -5.96
N GLU A 69 -7.23 -26.32 -6.31
CA GLU A 69 -7.57 -26.69 -7.69
C GLU A 69 -8.54 -25.71 -8.38
N THR A 70 -9.24 -24.89 -7.61
CA THR A 70 -10.15 -23.84 -8.10
C THR A 70 -9.61 -22.43 -7.86
N PHE A 71 -8.37 -22.31 -7.40
CA PHE A 71 -7.75 -21.02 -7.12
C PHE A 71 -7.56 -20.22 -8.40
N GLU A 72 -7.95 -18.95 -8.35
CA GLU A 72 -7.76 -17.99 -9.44
C GLU A 72 -6.69 -16.98 -9.01
N ASP A 73 -5.54 -17.04 -9.70
CA ASP A 73 -4.45 -16.10 -9.48
C ASP A 73 -4.83 -14.66 -9.85
N LEU A 74 -4.28 -13.71 -9.10
CA LEU A 74 -4.27 -12.31 -9.48
C LEU A 74 -3.18 -12.11 -10.54
N ILE A 75 -3.59 -12.06 -11.82
CA ILE A 75 -2.69 -12.04 -12.98
C ILE A 75 -1.87 -10.73 -13.11
N ASP A 76 -2.10 -9.72 -12.26
CA ASP A 76 -1.41 -8.43 -12.37
C ASP A 76 -1.33 -7.70 -11.03
N ASP A 77 -0.18 -7.07 -10.76
CA ASP A 77 -0.04 -6.13 -9.65
C ASP A 77 -0.61 -4.81 -10.13
N ASP A 78 -1.86 -4.51 -9.76
CA ASP A 78 -2.48 -3.20 -9.93
C ASP A 78 -1.74 -2.18 -9.04
N LYS A 79 -0.54 -1.77 -9.50
CA LYS A 79 0.50 -1.06 -8.74
C LYS A 79 -0.03 0.16 -8.03
N MET A 80 -0.65 1.04 -8.79
CA MET A 80 -1.18 2.30 -8.29
C MET A 80 -2.50 2.64 -8.96
N ASP A 81 -2.83 1.96 -10.06
CA ASP A 81 -3.91 2.33 -10.96
C ASP A 81 -5.27 2.29 -10.25
N LEU A 82 -5.54 1.29 -9.43
CA LEU A 82 -6.78 1.24 -8.62
C LEU A 82 -6.89 2.41 -7.64
N LEU A 83 -5.79 2.81 -7.00
CA LEU A 83 -5.80 3.95 -6.09
C LEU A 83 -6.01 5.25 -6.87
N LEU A 84 -5.42 5.38 -8.05
CA LEU A 84 -5.61 6.54 -8.92
C LEU A 84 -7.05 6.61 -9.46
N ASP A 85 -7.60 5.48 -9.90
CA ASP A 85 -8.99 5.37 -10.32
C ASP A 85 -9.95 5.76 -9.20
N TRP A 86 -9.66 5.32 -7.97
CA TRP A 86 -10.41 5.77 -6.80
C TRP A 86 -10.30 7.29 -6.63
N ILE A 87 -9.09 7.87 -6.62
CA ILE A 87 -8.88 9.32 -6.48
C ILE A 87 -9.64 10.10 -7.56
N VAL A 88 -9.59 9.65 -8.82
CA VAL A 88 -10.31 10.28 -9.94
C VAL A 88 -11.82 10.17 -9.73
N SER A 89 -12.32 9.01 -9.28
CA SER A 89 -13.75 8.80 -9.00
C SER A 89 -14.27 9.70 -7.87
N GLN A 90 -13.40 10.11 -6.94
CA GLN A 90 -13.77 10.98 -5.83
C GLN A 90 -13.77 12.46 -6.18
N ALA A 91 -13.23 12.87 -7.34
CA ALA A 91 -13.02 14.28 -7.67
C ALA A 91 -14.32 14.96 -8.15
N PRO A 92 -14.92 15.88 -7.37
CA PRO A 92 -16.02 16.70 -7.87
C PRO A 92 -15.56 17.60 -9.02
N PRO A 93 -16.47 18.03 -9.91
CA PRO A 93 -16.15 19.00 -10.94
C PRO A 93 -15.49 20.26 -10.36
N GLY A 94 -14.30 20.59 -10.84
CA GLY A 94 -13.54 21.78 -10.41
C GLY A 94 -12.72 21.62 -9.13
N ALA A 95 -12.79 20.47 -8.44
CA ALA A 95 -11.98 20.24 -7.25
C ALA A 95 -10.50 20.05 -7.60
N SER A 96 -9.63 20.59 -6.75
CA SER A 96 -8.19 20.37 -6.83
C SER A 96 -7.81 18.99 -6.28
N LEU A 97 -6.67 18.48 -6.74
CA LEU A 97 -6.13 17.21 -6.26
C LEU A 97 -5.89 17.22 -4.74
N LYS A 98 -5.42 18.34 -4.19
CA LYS A 98 -5.20 18.48 -2.75
C LYS A 98 -6.51 18.44 -1.96
N GLU A 99 -7.61 19.00 -2.46
CA GLU A 99 -8.91 18.92 -1.77
C GLU A 99 -9.44 17.48 -1.70
N VAL A 100 -9.32 16.74 -2.81
CA VAL A 100 -9.70 15.32 -2.88
C VAL A 100 -8.87 14.49 -1.88
N LEU A 101 -7.57 14.79 -1.79
CA LEU A 101 -6.62 14.09 -0.92
C LEU A 101 -6.47 14.69 0.49
N ARG A 102 -7.41 15.52 0.94
CA ARG A 102 -7.39 16.14 2.29
C ARG A 102 -6.05 16.83 2.62
N ASN A 103 -5.50 17.54 1.63
CA ASN A 103 -4.25 18.28 1.66
C ASN A 103 -2.98 17.42 1.87
N ALA A 104 -3.05 16.11 1.63
CA ALA A 104 -1.89 15.23 1.71
C ALA A 104 -0.73 15.71 0.82
N ASP A 105 0.49 15.58 1.34
CA ASP A 105 1.71 15.89 0.58
C ASP A 105 2.23 14.66 -0.19
N PHE A 106 1.90 13.47 0.28
CA PHE A 106 2.32 12.19 -0.30
C PHE A 106 1.13 11.26 -0.52
N VAL A 107 1.16 10.51 -1.62
CA VAL A 107 0.25 9.40 -1.92
C VAL A 107 1.07 8.17 -2.25
N CYS A 108 0.76 7.04 -1.61
CA CYS A 108 1.45 5.78 -1.83
C CYS A 108 0.61 4.60 -1.34
N ARG A 109 1.00 3.39 -1.73
CA ARG A 109 0.48 2.18 -1.10
C ARG A 109 1.09 2.01 0.29
N ARG A 110 0.32 1.47 1.24
CA ARG A 110 0.79 1.17 2.60
C ARG A 110 2.06 0.31 2.61
N GLY A 111 2.19 -0.63 1.68
CA GLY A 111 3.37 -1.48 1.55
C GLY A 111 4.68 -0.69 1.39
N SER A 112 4.65 0.43 0.65
CA SER A 112 5.82 1.30 0.48
C SER A 112 6.26 1.95 1.80
N LEU A 113 5.31 2.40 2.63
CA LEU A 113 5.63 2.97 3.96
C LEU A 113 6.17 1.90 4.91
N VAL A 114 5.61 0.70 4.88
CA VAL A 114 6.12 -0.44 5.68
C VAL A 114 7.57 -0.72 5.32
N ARG A 115 7.89 -0.72 4.02
CA ARG A 115 9.25 -1.01 3.55
C ARG A 115 10.24 0.09 3.90
N ILE A 116 9.85 1.36 3.80
CA ILE A 116 10.64 2.49 4.30
C ILE A 116 10.90 2.31 5.80
N ALA A 117 9.87 2.02 6.60
CA ALA A 117 9.99 1.86 8.04
C ALA A 117 10.84 0.65 8.44
N SER A 118 10.77 -0.46 7.69
CA SER A 118 11.54 -1.68 7.97
C SER A 118 12.97 -1.65 7.43
N THR A 119 13.33 -0.66 6.60
CA THR A 119 14.65 -0.60 5.93
C THR A 119 15.82 -0.66 6.90
N VAL A 120 15.65 -0.12 8.11
CA VAL A 120 16.72 -0.13 9.13
C VAL A 120 17.03 -1.54 9.68
N PHE A 121 16.10 -2.48 9.52
CA PHE A 121 16.19 -3.86 9.99
C PHE A 121 16.31 -4.89 8.85
N CYS A 122 15.81 -4.59 7.65
CA CYS A 122 15.78 -5.49 6.49
C CYS A 122 16.81 -5.09 5.43
N ARG A 123 18.12 -5.18 5.75
CA ARG A 123 19.18 -4.64 4.88
C ARG A 123 19.43 -5.42 3.59
N ASP A 124 19.07 -6.70 3.58
CA ASP A 124 19.26 -7.57 2.41
C ASP A 124 18.11 -7.46 1.38
N ASP A 125 16.97 -6.88 1.81
CA ASP A 125 15.81 -6.65 0.95
C ASP A 125 15.91 -5.29 0.26
N THR A 126 16.58 -5.27 -0.89
CA THR A 126 16.67 -4.06 -1.73
C THR A 126 15.32 -3.71 -2.37
N TRP A 127 15.02 -2.42 -2.43
CA TRP A 127 13.78 -1.91 -2.99
C TRP A 127 13.98 -0.56 -3.68
N GLU A 128 13.09 -0.28 -4.63
CA GLU A 128 13.09 0.96 -5.40
C GLU A 128 11.70 1.60 -5.37
N VAL A 129 11.68 2.93 -5.23
CA VAL A 129 10.47 3.74 -5.34
C VAL A 129 10.73 4.88 -6.31
N VAL A 130 9.79 5.08 -7.23
CA VAL A 130 9.72 6.25 -8.10
C VAL A 130 8.86 7.30 -7.43
N ALA A 131 9.39 8.52 -7.30
CA ALA A 131 8.65 9.67 -6.81
C ALA A 131 8.28 10.60 -7.98
N ALA A 132 7.00 10.93 -8.11
CA ALA A 132 6.50 11.87 -9.13
C ALA A 132 5.66 12.96 -8.47
N ARG A 133 5.99 14.23 -8.74
CA ARG A 133 5.20 15.37 -8.22
C ARG A 133 4.15 15.80 -9.25
N VAL A 134 2.88 15.69 -8.90
CA VAL A 134 1.74 16.04 -9.75
C VAL A 134 0.83 17.00 -9.01
N LYS A 135 0.57 18.19 -9.58
CA LYS A 135 -0.32 19.23 -9.01
C LYS A 135 -0.07 19.50 -7.51
N GLY A 136 1.20 19.50 -7.11
CA GLY A 136 1.61 19.79 -5.73
C GLY A 136 1.63 18.60 -4.76
N VAL A 137 1.32 17.38 -5.21
CA VAL A 137 1.32 16.14 -4.41
C VAL A 137 2.41 15.19 -4.94
N ILE A 138 3.12 14.49 -4.06
CA ILE A 138 4.18 13.53 -4.42
C ILE A 138 3.60 12.11 -4.37
N PHE A 139 3.57 11.43 -5.52
CA PHE A 139 3.19 10.03 -5.63
C PHE A 139 4.44 9.16 -5.50
N LEU A 140 4.41 8.17 -4.61
CA LEU A 140 5.46 7.19 -4.43
C LEU A 140 4.97 5.83 -4.95
N CYS A 141 5.58 5.38 -6.04
CA CYS A 141 5.26 4.12 -6.69
C CYS A 141 6.45 3.17 -6.60
N GLU A 142 6.25 2.04 -5.93
CA GLU A 142 7.28 1.00 -5.87
C GLU A 142 7.52 0.38 -7.25
N ARG A 143 8.79 0.06 -7.52
CA ARG A 143 9.18 -0.77 -8.65
C ARG A 143 9.64 -2.12 -8.15
N GLU A 144 9.19 -3.16 -8.85
CA GLU A 144 9.81 -4.48 -8.70
C GLU A 144 11.27 -4.38 -9.13
N THR A 145 12.15 -4.70 -8.17
CA THR A 145 13.57 -4.90 -8.44
C THR A 145 13.76 -6.22 -9.18
N GLU A 146 14.85 -6.34 -9.95
CA GLU A 146 15.15 -7.54 -10.75
C GLU A 146 15.19 -8.84 -9.93
N PHE A 147 15.50 -8.73 -8.63
CA PHE A 147 15.47 -9.84 -7.68
C PHE A 147 14.10 -10.50 -7.55
N TRP A 148 13.01 -9.71 -7.56
CA TRP A 148 11.65 -10.22 -7.44
C TRP A 148 11.12 -10.79 -8.76
N ARG A 149 11.55 -10.24 -9.90
CA ARG A 149 11.18 -10.75 -11.23
C ARG A 149 11.68 -12.17 -11.51
N GLN A 150 12.72 -12.62 -10.83
CA GLN A 150 13.29 -13.97 -11.02
C GLN A 150 12.63 -15.05 -10.15
N LYS A 151 11.78 -14.66 -9.19
CA LYS A 151 11.09 -15.57 -8.25
C LYS A 151 9.63 -15.83 -8.61
N THR A 152 9.10 -15.16 -9.64
CA THR A 152 7.74 -15.35 -10.17
C THR A 152 7.84 -16.11 -11.49
#